data_AF-A0A9D5ZSM2-F1
#
_entry.id   AF-A0A9D5ZSM2-F1
#
_cell.length_a   1.000
_cell.length_b   1.000
_cell.length_c   1.000
_cell.angle_alpha   90.00
_cell.angle_beta   90.00
_cell.angle_gamma   90.00
#
_symmetry.space_group_name_H-M   'P 1'
#
loop_
_entity.id
_entity.type
_entity.pdbx_description
1 polymer ?
#
loop_
_entity_poly.entity_id
_entity_poly.type
_entity_poly.pdbx_seq_one_letter_code
_entity_poly.pdbx_strand_id
1 'polypeptide(L)' 'MGLYKREQTYWFSLQYEGRRIHQSLKTDNKRLAEKLYAKTLTDIIEGRYFKKDKAKEITFK' A
#
# COMPACT_ATOMS: atom_id res chain seq x y z
N MET A 1 13.92 2.02 -4.52
CA MET A 1 13.48 1.17 -3.40
C MET A 1 12.53 1.99 -2.53
N GLY A 2 11.21 1.85 -2.75
CA GLY A 2 10.19 2.66 -2.07
C GLY A 2 9.73 2.09 -0.72
N LEU A 3 10.28 0.97 -0.27
CA LEU A 3 9.89 0.22 0.92
C LEU A 3 10.91 0.44 2.05
N TYR A 4 10.44 0.83 3.23
CA TYR A 4 11.30 1.04 4.40
C TYR A 4 10.61 0.59 5.69
N LYS A 5 11.39 0.14 6.67
CA LYS A 5 10.85 -0.29 7.97
C LYS A 5 10.87 0.88 8.95
N ARG A 6 9.76 1.13 9.65
CA ARG A 6 9.66 2.10 10.74
C ARG A 6 9.17 1.39 11.99
N GLU A 7 10.00 1.39 13.03
CA GLU A 7 9.85 0.67 14.31
C GLU A 7 9.65 -0.84 14.13
N GLN A 8 8.47 -1.27 13.68
CA GLN A 8 8.14 -2.67 13.39
C GLN A 8 7.24 -2.84 12.17
N THR A 9 6.89 -1.77 11.47
CA THR A 9 5.99 -1.82 10.32
C THR A 9 6.72 -1.40 9.06
N TYR A 10 6.53 -2.14 7.97
CA TYR A 10 6.96 -1.70 6.64
C TYR A 10 6.03 -0.62 6.09
N TRP A 11 6.64 0.42 5.57
CA TRP A 11 6.01 1.54 4.89
C TRP A 11 6.47 1.56 3.45
N PHE A 12 5.60 2.04 2.56
CA PHE A 12 6.02 2.37 1.21
C PHE A 12 5.60 3.79 0.82
N SER A 13 6.44 4.43 0.03
CA SER A 13 6.13 5.66 -0.69
C SER A 13 6.24 5.38 -2.19
N LEU A 14 5.18 5.69 -2.93
CA LEU A 14 5.26 5.80 -4.39
C LEU A 14 4.58 7.07 -4.88
N GLN A 15 4.95 7.49 -6.08
CA GLN A 15 4.25 8.53 -6.81
C GLN A 15 3.59 7.88 -8.02
N TYR A 16 2.27 8.05 -8.14
CA TYR A 16 1.48 7.52 -9.24
C TYR A 16 0.53 8.61 -9.72
N GLU A 17 0.55 8.91 -11.01
CA GLU A 17 -0.34 9.90 -11.63
C GLU A 17 -0.32 11.27 -10.93
N GLY A 18 0.87 11.74 -10.54
CA GLY A 18 1.07 12.99 -9.79
C GLY A 18 0.64 12.94 -8.32
N ARG A 19 0.07 11.84 -7.84
CA ARG A 19 -0.32 11.64 -6.44
C ARG A 19 0.75 10.86 -5.70
N ARG A 20 1.11 11.34 -4.50
CA ARG A 20 2.02 10.61 -3.61
C ARG A 20 1.20 9.69 -2.71
N ILE A 21 1.42 8.39 -2.83
CA ILE A 21 0.81 7.36 -2.00
C ILE A 21 1.82 6.97 -0.94
N HIS A 22 1.47 7.21 0.32
CA HIS A 22 2.26 6.85 1.48
C HIS A 22 1.42 6.00 2.41
N GLN A 23 1.73 4.71 2.50
CA GLN A 23 0.92 3.77 3.28
C GLN A 23 1.79 2.76 4.04
N SER A 24 1.28 2.35 5.20
CA SER A 24 1.86 1.28 5.99
C SER A 24 1.29 -0.07 5.55
N LEU A 25 2.17 -1.06 5.41
CA LEU A 25 1.81 -2.46 5.10
C LEU A 25 1.43 -3.24 6.36
N LYS A 26 1.46 -2.59 7.53
CA LYS A 26 1.11 -3.14 8.86
C LYS A 26 1.72 -4.52 9.13
N THR A 27 2.91 -4.77 8.59
CA THR A 27 3.64 -6.04 8.72
C THR A 27 5.08 -5.76 9.09
N ASP A 28 5.68 -6.64 9.88
CA ASP A 28 7.10 -6.62 10.29
C ASP A 28 7.98 -7.57 9.47
N ASN A 29 7.35 -8.40 8.63
CA ASN A 29 8.01 -9.43 7.84
C ASN A 29 8.36 -8.89 6.44
N LYS A 30 9.66 -8.86 6.12
CA LYS A 30 10.18 -8.30 4.86
C LYS A 30 9.57 -8.98 3.63
N ARG A 31 9.57 -10.32 3.60
CA ARG A 31 9.03 -11.09 2.47
C ARG A 31 7.55 -10.82 2.26
N LEU A 32 6.81 -10.68 3.36
CA LEU A 32 5.38 -10.38 3.30
C LEU A 32 5.13 -8.95 2.83
N ALA A 33 5.95 -8.00 3.29
CA ALA A 33 5.92 -6.61 2.86
C ALA A 33 6.21 -6.47 1.35
N GLU A 34 7.20 -7.18 0.84
CA GLU A 34 7.54 -7.17 -0.60
C GLU A 34 6.39 -7.73 -1.45
N LYS A 35 5.76 -8.84 -1.02
CA LYS A 35 4.59 -9.41 -1.71
C LYS A 35 3.40 -8.45 -1.70
N LEU A 36 3.09 -7.85 -0.55
CA LEU A 36 2.00 -6.89 -0.43
C LEU A 36 2.28 -5.64 -1.27
N TYR A 37 3.52 -5.13 -1.24
CA TYR A 37 3.95 -4.01 -2.05
C TYR A 37 3.78 -4.30 -3.55
N ALA A 38 4.25 -5.46 -4.03
CA ALA A 38 4.09 -5.86 -5.42
C ALA A 38 2.61 -5.94 -5.82
N LYS A 39 1.77 -6.56 -4.98
CA LYS A 39 0.32 -6.63 -5.19
C LYS A 39 -0.33 -5.25 -5.26
N THR A 40 0.03 -4.37 -4.33
CA THR A 40 -0.45 -2.98 -4.30
C THR A 40 0.00 -2.21 -5.54
N LEU A 41 1.25 -2.37 -5.97
CA LEU A 41 1.77 -1.78 -7.20
C LEU A 41 0.96 -2.20 -8.42
N THR A 42 0.69 -3.50 -8.57
CA THR A 42 -0.16 -4.02 -9.65
C THR A 42 -1.55 -3.40 -9.59
N ASP A 43 -2.18 -3.36 -8.41
CA ASP A 43 -3.53 -2.82 -8.24
C ASP A 43 -3.59 -1.30 -8.53
N ILE A 44 -2.50 -0.56 -8.23
CA ILE A 44 -2.35 0.87 -8.56
C ILE A 44 -2.21 1.08 -10.06
N ILE A 45 -1.34 0.32 -10.72
CA ILE A 45 -1.13 0.37 -12.18
C ILE A 45 -2.42 -0.01 -12.92
N GLU A 46 -3.16 -1.00 -12.42
CA GLU A 46 -4.47 -1.38 -12.96
C GLU A 46 -5.59 -0.37 -12.62
N GLY A 47 -5.31 0.69 -11.85
CA GLY A 47 -6.31 1.68 -11.42
C GLY A 47 -7.37 1.15 -10.46
N ARG A 48 -7.19 -0.05 -9.91
CA ARG A 48 -8.13 -0.71 -8.98
C ARG A 48 -7.90 -0.30 -7.52
N TYR A 49 -6.73 0.21 -7.20
CA TYR A 49 -6.32 0.55 -5.83
C TYR A 49 -7.24 1.58 -5.18
N PHE A 50 -7.56 2.65 -5.92
CA PHE A 50 -8.49 3.67 -5.44
C PHE A 50 -9.96 3.19 -5.37
N LYS A 51 -10.33 2.12 -6.08
CA LYS A 51 -11.67 1.51 -5.97
C LYS A 51 -11.81 0.67 -4.70
N LYS A 52 -10.74 -0.03 -4.29
CA LYS A 52 -10.73 -0.83 -3.05
C LYS A 52 -10.66 0.02 -1.79
N ASP A 53 -9.95 1.14 -1.82
CA ASP A 53 -9.83 2.01 -0.65
C ASP A 53 -11.19 2.62 -0.26
N LYS A 54 -11.98 3.08 -1.25
CA LYS A 54 -13.36 3.52 -1.06
C LYS A 54 -14.30 2.45 -0.47
N ALA A 55 -14.02 1.17 -0.72
CA ALA A 55 -14.83 0.08 -0.18
C ALA A 55 -14.52 -0.23 1.30
N LYS A 56 -13.35 0.19 1.81
CA LYS A 56 -12.98 0.01 3.23
C LYS A 56 -13.57 1.08 4.15
N GLU A 57 -14.01 2.22 3.61
CA GLU A 57 -14.63 3.30 4.40
C GLU A 57 -16.09 3.02 4.76
N ILE A 58 -16.68 1.92 4.29
CA ILE A 58 -18.06 1.53 4.63
C ILE A 58 -18.04 0.70 5.92
N THR A 59 -17.71 1.35 7.04
CA THR A 59 -18.10 0.80 8.34
C THR A 59 -19.59 1.06 8.50
N PHE A 60 -20.44 0.08 8.16
CA PHE A 60 -21.84 0.11 8.58
C PHE A 60 -21.87 0.13 10.12
N LYS A 61 -22.52 1.15 10.67
CA LYS A 61 -22.76 1.34 12.11
C LYS A 61 -24.10 0.72 12.50
#